data_AF-A0AB74M0S2-F1
#
_entry.id   AF-A0AB74M0S2-F1
#
_cell.length_a   1.000
_cell.length_b   1.000
_cell.length_c   1.000
_cell.angle_alpha   90.00
_cell.angle_beta   90.00
_cell.angle_gamma   90.00
#
_symmetry.space_group_name_H-M   'P 1'
#
loop_
_entity.id
_entity.type
_entity.pdbx_description
1 polymer ?
#
loop_
_entity_poly.entity_id
_entity_poly.type
_entity_poly.pdbx_seq_one_letter_code
_entity_poly.pdbx_strand_id
1 'polypeptide(L)' 'MAYVSAKIVEEGRAAKKQGAPHSADPYPAGSQDSADWLEGYTFDEREQNVDQESDQEIEKGAG' A
#
# COMPACT_ATOMS: atom_id res chain seq x y z
N MET A 1 -2.17 16.76 14.55
CA MET A 1 -1.90 15.33 14.31
C MET A 1 -3.16 14.73 13.71
N ALA A 2 -3.12 14.27 12.46
CA ALA A 2 -4.22 13.48 11.91
C ALA A 2 -4.30 12.18 12.73
N TYR A 3 -5.44 11.91 13.33
CA TYR A 3 -5.67 10.68 14.09
C TYR A 3 -6.03 9.60 13.09
N VAL A 4 -5.10 8.69 12.84
CA VAL A 4 -5.33 7.53 11.98
C VAL A 4 -5.99 6.45 12.82
N SER A 5 -7.18 6.02 12.42
CA SER A 5 -7.89 4.93 13.06
C SER A 5 -7.24 3.60 12.70
N ALA A 6 -6.50 3.02 13.65
CA ALA A 6 -5.81 1.74 13.47
C ALA A 6 -6.75 0.62 13.00
N LYS A 7 -8.02 0.65 13.44
CA LYS A 7 -9.04 -0.30 13.01
C LYS A 7 -9.33 -0.18 11.51
N ILE A 8 -9.48 1.05 11.02
CA ILE A 8 -9.83 1.30 9.61
C ILE A 8 -8.65 0.96 8.69
N VAL A 9 -7.43 1.21 9.15
CA VAL A 9 -6.20 0.75 8.49
C VAL A 9 -6.17 -0.79 8.38
N GLU A 10 -6.52 -1.52 9.44
CA GLU A 10 -6.59 -2.98 9.39
C GLU A 10 -7.66 -3.49 8.41
N GLU A 11 -8.81 -2.82 8.33
CA GLU A 11 -9.88 -3.14 7.38
C GLU A 11 -9.41 -2.98 5.92
N GLY A 12 -8.72 -1.88 5.60
CA GLY A 12 -8.13 -1.66 4.28
C GLY A 12 -7.09 -2.71 3.91
N ARG A 13 -6.22 -3.05 4.87
CA ARG A 13 -5.21 -4.10 4.69
C ARG A 13 -5.85 -5.47 4.46
N ALA A 14 -6.89 -5.80 5.21
CA ALA A 14 -7.64 -7.04 5.02
C ALA A 14 -8.33 -7.09 3.67
N ALA A 15 -8.88 -5.97 3.18
CA ALA A 15 -9.49 -5.89 1.86
C ALA A 15 -8.46 -6.13 0.73
N LYS A 16 -7.26 -5.55 0.82
CA LYS A 16 -6.16 -5.81 -0.12
C LYS A 16 -5.74 -7.28 -0.11
N LYS A 17 -5.58 -7.88 1.08
CA LYS A 17 -5.24 -9.31 1.25
C LYS A 17 -6.29 -10.25 0.65
N GLN A 18 -7.56 -9.84 0.67
CA GLN A 18 -8.65 -10.58 0.04
C GLN A 18 -8.75 -10.35 -1.47
N GLY A 19 -7.92 -9.47 -2.05
CA GLY A 19 -7.97 -9.11 -3.47
C GLY A 19 -9.15 -8.21 -3.84
N ALA A 20 -9.78 -7.55 -2.86
CA ALA A 20 -10.87 -6.61 -3.13
C ALA A 20 -10.34 -5.34 -3.83
N PRO A 21 -11.13 -4.70 -4.70
CA PRO A 21 -10.77 -3.42 -5.31
C PRO A 21 -10.87 -2.26 -4.31
N HIS A 22 -10.21 -1.13 -4.59
CA HIS A 22 -10.33 0.09 -3.76
C HIS A 22 -11.77 0.61 -3.68
N SER A 23 -12.63 0.29 -4.65
CA SER A 23 -14.06 0.63 -4.64
C SER A 23 -14.86 -0.14 -3.60
N ALA A 24 -14.23 -1.10 -2.91
CA ALA A 24 -14.81 -1.77 -1.74
C ALA A 24 -14.71 -0.94 -0.46
N ASP A 25 -14.05 0.23 -0.50
CA ASP A 25 -14.06 1.22 0.57
C ASP A 25 -15.51 1.59 0.93
N PRO A 26 -16.00 1.25 2.14
CA PRO A 26 -17.36 1.57 2.56
C PRO A 26 -17.51 3.03 3.02
N TYR A 27 -16.40 3.76 3.15
CA TYR A 27 -16.38 5.11 3.69
C TYR A 27 -16.59 6.17 2.59
N PRO A 28 -17.18 7.34 2.91
CA PRO A 28 -17.35 8.41 1.93
C PRO A 28 -16.00 8.89 1.38
N ALA A 29 -15.89 9.00 0.06
CA ALA A 29 -14.68 9.52 -0.57
C ALA A 29 -14.31 10.92 -0.04
N GLY A 30 -13.05 11.11 0.34
CA GLY A 30 -12.55 12.35 0.92
C GLY A 30 -12.80 12.51 2.43
N SER A 31 -13.40 11.52 3.08
CA SER A 31 -13.45 11.44 4.54
C SER A 31 -12.10 10.98 5.11
N GLN A 32 -11.84 11.30 6.39
CA GLN A 32 -10.68 10.80 7.11
C GLN A 32 -10.67 9.26 7.16
N ASP A 33 -11.85 8.65 7.33
CA ASP A 33 -11.99 7.20 7.39
C ASP A 33 -11.61 6.53 6.06
N SER A 34 -12.01 7.12 4.92
CA SER A 34 -11.58 6.65 3.59
C SER A 34 -10.06 6.78 3.42
N ALA A 35 -9.45 7.86 3.93
CA ALA A 35 -8.00 8.03 3.89
C ALA A 35 -7.26 6.97 4.74
N ASP A 36 -7.76 6.69 5.95
CA ASP A 36 -7.20 5.67 6.84
C ASP A 36 -7.34 4.26 6.25
N TRP A 37 -8.46 3.98 5.57
CA TRP A 37 -8.70 2.69 4.91
C TRP A 37 -7.73 2.51 3.74
N LEU A 38 -7.57 3.54 2.91
CA LEU A 38 -6.63 3.53 1.78
C LEU A 38 -5.17 3.41 2.24
N GLU A 39 -4.81 3.99 3.38
CA GLU A 39 -3.48 3.81 3.97
C GLU A 39 -3.18 2.35 4.28
N GLY A 40 -4.15 1.61 4.85
CA GLY A 40 -4.03 0.17 5.06
C GLY A 40 -4.05 -0.65 3.77
N TYR A 41 -4.91 -0.28 2.81
CA TYR A 41 -5.05 -0.95 1.53
C TYR A 41 -3.78 -0.88 0.67
N THR A 42 -3.06 0.25 0.74
CA THR A 42 -1.80 0.49 0.03
C THR A 42 -0.56 0.15 0.86
N PHE A 43 -0.74 -0.40 2.06
CA PHE A 43 0.36 -0.69 3.00
C PHE A 43 1.43 -1.61 2.38
N ASP A 44 1.01 -2.72 1.76
CA ASP A 44 1.94 -3.68 1.17
C ASP A 44 2.61 -3.14 -0.13
N GLU A 45 2.03 -2.11 -0.78
CA GLU A 45 2.65 -1.44 -1.95
C GLU A 45 3.80 -0.51 -1.53
N ARG A 46 3.75 0.06 -0.31
CA ARG A 46 4.89 0.79 0.25
C ARG A 46 6.08 -0.13 0.54
N GLU A 47 5.83 -1.40 0.87
CA GLU A 47 6.89 -2.39 1.18
C GLU A 47 7.53 -3.00 -0.08
N GLN A 48 6.99 -2.81 -1.28
CA GLN A 48 7.61 -3.29 -2.53
C GLN A 48 8.55 -2.27 -3.21
N ASN A 49 8.68 -1.05 -2.67
CA ASN A 49 9.62 -0.05 -3.21
C ASN A 49 11.05 -0.17 -2.66
N VAL A 50 11.45 -1.31 -2.10
CA VAL A 50 12.80 -1.52 -1.54
C VAL A 50 13.70 -2.44 -2.36
N ASP A 51 13.29 -2.91 -3.54
CA ASP A 51 14.15 -3.77 -4.36
C ASP A 51 13.99 -3.55 -5.87
N GLN A 52 14.26 -2.32 -6.31
CA GLN A 52 14.56 -2.06 -7.72
C GLN A 52 15.75 -1.11 -7.88
N GLU A 53 16.78 -1.30 -7.04
CA GLU A 53 18.13 -0.76 -7.26
C GLU A 53 19.17 -1.89 -7.41
N SER A 54 18.72 -3.09 -7.80
CA SER A 54 19.54 -4.29 -8.01
C SER A 54 19.58 -4.70 -9.50
N ASP A 55 19.74 -3.72 -10.40
CA ASP A 55 19.90 -3.98 -11.84
C ASP A 55 20.88 -3.01 -12.56
N GLN A 56 21.98 -2.64 -11.88
CA GLN A 56 23.20 -2.12 -12.52
C GLN A 56 24.39 -3.06 -12.27
N GLU A 57 24.22 -4.36 -12.54
CA GLU A 57 25.33 -5.25 -12.86
C GLU A 57 25.18 -5.73 -14.31
N ILE A 58 25.19 -4.78 -15.26
CA ILE A 58 25.39 -5.12 -16.67
C ILE A 58 26.88 -5.11 -16.95
N GLU A 59 27.41 -6.33 -17.07
CA GLU A 59 28.53 -6.73 -17.93
C GLU A 59 29.69 -5.75 -18.11
N LYS A 60 30.81 -6.06 -17.46
CA LYS A 60 32.07 -6.21 -18.21
C LYS A 60 32.72 -7.54 -17.87
N GLY A 61 32.27 -8.57 -18.58
CA GLY A 61 33.05 -9.78 -18.78
C GLY A 61 34.30 -9.51 -19.62
N ALA A 62 35.30 -10.35 -19.37
CA ALA A 62 36.35 -10.81 -20.29
C ALA A 62 37.26 -9.79 -20.99
N GLY A 63 38.55 -9.86 -20.63
CA GLY A 63 39.68 -9.29 -21.35
C GLY A 63 40.98 -9.52 -20.61
#